data_AF-A0A847Z0U0-F1
#
_entry.id   AF-A0A847Z0U0-F1
#
_cell.length_a   1.000
_cell.length_b   1.000
_cell.length_c   1.000
_cell.angle_alpha   90.00
_cell.angle_beta   90.00
_cell.angle_gamma   90.00
#
_symmetry.space_group_name_H-M   'P 1'
#
loop_
_entity.id
_entity.type
_entity.pdbx_description
1 polymer ?
#
loop_
_entity_poly.entity_id
_entity_poly.type
_entity_poly.pdbx_seq_one_letter_code
_entity_poly.pdbx_strand_id
1 'polypeptide(L)'
;MPTAQPTPVTNQAPSTLPRTQTTPTNQAVKPATTPIVAANPVLKPLDPQGASKGTNMKKPFPIIVLVLVVLLLGAGTGYGLAVFTGGSVGSSGLRNEPGLQREVSKDEITVGTKVGVADERTFKDTAEGTLEKGGVDGEGSHHLVRPGGDSQTIYMTSSVIDLDQFVGRTVKVWGETFSAQKAGWLMDVGKLEVVK
;
A
#
# COMPACT_ATOMS: atom_id res chain seq x y z
N MET A 1 -11.82 -38.46 44.90
CA MET A 1 -12.06 -39.66 44.06
C MET A 1 -13.57 -39.76 43.87
N PRO A 2 -14.11 -39.67 42.65
CA PRO A 2 -13.94 -40.55 41.47
C PRO A 2 -13.37 -39.79 40.25
N THR A 3 -12.61 -40.29 39.26
CA THR A 3 -12.49 -41.52 38.44
C THR A 3 -13.55 -41.72 37.36
N ALA A 4 -13.13 -41.45 36.10
CA ALA A 4 -13.52 -41.99 34.78
C ALA A 4 -13.79 -40.85 33.77
N GLN A 5 -13.44 -40.86 32.48
CA GLN A 5 -12.53 -41.61 31.58
C GLN A 5 -12.68 -40.89 30.20
N PRO A 6 -11.64 -40.78 29.34
CA PRO A 6 -11.72 -40.02 28.07
C PRO A 6 -12.02 -40.90 26.84
N THR A 7 -12.75 -40.37 25.85
CA THR A 7 -13.02 -40.99 24.53
C THR A 7 -13.11 -39.90 23.43
N PRO A 8 -13.03 -40.22 22.12
CA PRO A 8 -11.80 -40.42 21.36
C PRO A 8 -11.66 -39.44 20.17
N VAL A 9 -10.42 -39.28 19.71
CA VAL A 9 -10.03 -38.46 18.54
C VAL A 9 -10.43 -39.17 17.26
N THR A 10 -11.23 -38.53 16.41
CA THR A 10 -11.53 -39.01 15.04
C THR A 10 -10.64 -38.27 14.05
N ASN A 11 -9.80 -39.07 13.39
CA ASN A 11 -8.84 -38.69 12.37
C ASN A 11 -9.41 -39.17 11.03
N GLN A 12 -9.69 -38.29 10.07
CA GLN A 12 -9.98 -38.69 8.68
C GLN A 12 -9.29 -37.78 7.66
N ALA A 13 -8.68 -38.48 6.70
CA ALA A 13 -7.69 -38.07 5.73
C ALA A 13 -8.25 -37.28 4.53
N PRO A 14 -7.38 -36.60 3.76
CA PRO A 14 -7.77 -35.80 2.59
C PRO A 14 -8.06 -36.65 1.34
N SER A 15 -9.17 -36.35 0.67
CA SER A 15 -9.59 -36.95 -0.58
C SER A 15 -8.77 -36.45 -1.78
N THR A 16 -8.29 -37.40 -2.59
CA THR A 16 -7.43 -37.20 -3.75
C THR A 16 -8.12 -37.60 -5.08
N LEU A 17 -7.98 -36.71 -6.09
CA LEU A 17 -7.90 -36.94 -7.56
C LEU A 17 -9.20 -37.13 -8.38
N PRO A 18 -9.23 -36.91 -9.73
CA PRO A 18 -8.11 -36.68 -10.67
C PRO A 18 -8.25 -35.51 -11.68
N ARG A 19 -7.08 -35.08 -12.20
CA ARG A 19 -6.88 -34.11 -13.28
C ARG A 19 -6.73 -34.85 -14.62
N THR A 20 -7.60 -34.57 -15.59
CA THR A 20 -7.56 -35.15 -16.94
C THR A 20 -6.36 -34.62 -17.73
N GLN A 21 -5.43 -35.50 -18.09
CA GLN A 21 -4.39 -35.28 -19.09
C GLN A 21 -4.90 -35.77 -20.44
N THR A 22 -4.76 -34.96 -21.49
CA THR A 22 -4.92 -35.40 -22.88
C THR A 22 -3.55 -35.41 -23.57
N THR A 23 -3.13 -36.61 -23.99
CA THR A 23 -1.95 -36.87 -24.81
C THR A 23 -2.35 -36.83 -26.30
N PRO A 24 -1.50 -36.32 -27.21
CA PRO A 24 -1.78 -36.29 -28.64
C PRO A 24 -1.51 -37.66 -29.30
N THR A 25 -2.51 -38.19 -29.99
CA THR A 25 -2.37 -39.37 -30.86
C THR A 25 -1.86 -38.95 -32.23
N ASN A 26 -0.65 -39.38 -32.54
CA ASN A 26 -0.02 -39.33 -33.86
C ASN A 26 -0.53 -40.51 -34.69
N GLN A 27 -1.21 -40.26 -35.82
CA GLN A 27 -1.49 -41.27 -36.83
C GLN A 27 -1.06 -40.79 -38.20
N ALA A 28 -0.06 -41.49 -38.73
CA ALA A 28 0.41 -41.39 -40.10
C ALA A 28 -0.47 -42.23 -41.03
N VAL A 29 -1.02 -41.62 -42.08
CA VAL A 29 -1.51 -42.34 -43.27
C VAL A 29 -1.12 -41.54 -44.52
N LYS A 30 -0.37 -42.19 -45.42
CA LYS A 30 -0.12 -41.84 -46.84
C LYS A 30 -0.70 -43.00 -47.70
N PRO A 31 -0.79 -42.93 -49.04
CA PRO A 31 -1.30 -41.87 -49.95
C PRO A 31 -2.23 -42.45 -51.06
N ALA A 32 -3.08 -41.64 -51.73
CA ALA A 32 -3.64 -41.99 -53.07
C ALA A 32 -4.30 -40.78 -53.81
N THR A 33 -3.56 -40.22 -54.78
CA THR A 33 -3.89 -39.92 -56.20
C THR A 33 -5.27 -39.32 -56.61
N THR A 34 -5.24 -38.00 -56.93
CA THR A 34 -5.73 -37.32 -58.19
C THR A 34 -7.27 -37.20 -58.40
N PRO A 35 -7.87 -36.15 -59.07
CA PRO A 35 -7.30 -35.17 -60.01
C PRO A 35 -7.49 -33.68 -59.72
N ILE A 36 -6.65 -32.94 -60.45
CA ILE A 36 -6.57 -31.50 -60.68
C ILE A 36 -7.88 -30.98 -61.29
N VAL A 37 -8.49 -29.98 -60.67
CA VAL A 37 -9.45 -29.07 -61.32
C VAL A 37 -8.87 -27.66 -61.23
N ALA A 38 -8.69 -27.07 -62.41
CA ALA A 38 -8.12 -25.75 -62.62
C ALA A 38 -8.93 -24.67 -61.90
N ALA A 39 -8.32 -24.01 -60.92
CA ALA A 39 -8.77 -22.72 -60.43
C ALA A 39 -7.86 -21.65 -61.04
N ASN A 40 -8.46 -20.71 -61.77
CA ASN A 40 -7.78 -19.55 -62.34
C ASN A 40 -6.93 -18.84 -61.27
N PRO A 41 -5.67 -18.46 -61.54
CA PRO A 41 -4.87 -17.78 -60.53
C PRO A 41 -5.42 -16.38 -60.26
N VAL A 42 -6.04 -16.21 -59.10
CA VAL A 42 -6.29 -14.90 -58.46
C VAL A 42 -4.95 -14.40 -57.92
N LEU A 43 -4.03 -14.04 -58.82
CA LEU A 43 -2.79 -13.36 -58.45
C LEU A 43 -2.82 -11.98 -59.07
N LYS A 44 -2.86 -10.98 -58.20
CA LYS A 44 -2.63 -9.59 -58.54
C LYS A 44 -1.14 -9.45 -58.90
N PRO A 45 -0.77 -8.98 -60.10
CA PRO A 45 0.64 -8.78 -60.42
C PRO A 45 1.23 -7.77 -59.45
N LEU A 46 2.39 -8.10 -58.89
CA LEU A 46 3.17 -7.18 -58.07
C LEU A 46 3.90 -6.22 -59.02
N ASP A 47 3.48 -4.96 -59.03
CA ASP A 47 4.22 -3.89 -59.69
C ASP A 47 5.58 -3.72 -58.99
N PRO A 48 6.71 -3.66 -59.72
CA PRO A 48 7.99 -3.34 -59.13
C PRO A 48 8.09 -1.82 -58.98
N GLN A 49 7.35 -1.22 -58.04
CA GLN A 49 7.59 0.16 -57.60
C GLN A 49 8.62 0.20 -56.46
N GLY A 50 9.82 -0.30 -56.77
CA GLY A 50 11.04 0.07 -56.08
C GLY A 50 11.57 1.40 -56.62
N ALA A 51 10.81 2.48 -56.49
CA ALA A 51 11.34 3.82 -56.66
C ALA A 51 11.80 4.31 -55.28
N SER A 52 13.06 4.02 -54.95
CA SER A 52 13.80 4.64 -53.85
C SER A 52 13.67 6.16 -53.95
N LYS A 53 12.72 6.73 -53.20
CA LYS A 53 12.67 8.17 -52.98
C LYS A 53 13.84 8.50 -52.06
N GLY A 54 14.92 8.96 -52.67
CA GLY A 54 16.13 9.43 -52.00
C GLY A 54 15.75 10.32 -50.83
N THR A 55 15.87 9.78 -49.62
CA THR A 55 15.74 10.57 -48.41
C THR A 55 17.00 11.40 -48.36
N ASN A 56 16.88 12.67 -48.77
CA ASN A 56 17.90 13.67 -48.52
C ASN A 56 18.17 13.65 -47.02
N MET A 57 19.27 13.04 -46.61
CA MET A 57 19.75 13.05 -45.23
C MET A 57 20.11 14.49 -44.90
N LYS A 58 19.10 15.28 -44.52
CA LYS A 58 19.32 16.49 -43.75
C LYS A 58 19.99 16.00 -42.48
N LYS A 59 21.28 16.29 -42.32
CA LYS A 59 22.08 15.94 -41.14
C LYS A 59 21.19 16.07 -39.90
N PRO A 60 21.12 15.09 -38.99
CA PRO A 60 20.21 15.12 -37.83
C PRO A 60 20.59 16.19 -36.80
N PHE A 61 21.48 17.11 -37.16
CA PHE A 61 21.96 18.22 -36.36
C PHE A 61 20.84 19.03 -35.68
N PRO A 62 19.73 19.43 -36.34
CA PRO A 62 18.69 20.18 -35.65
C PRO A 62 17.91 19.31 -34.65
N ILE A 63 17.81 17.99 -34.88
CA ILE A 63 17.13 17.06 -33.96
C ILE A 63 18.00 16.82 -32.72
N ILE A 64 19.32 16.66 -32.90
CA ILE A 64 20.27 16.49 -31.79
C ILE A 64 20.31 17.75 -30.91
N VAL A 65 20.30 18.94 -31.52
CA VAL A 65 20.23 20.21 -30.78
C VAL A 65 18.90 20.33 -30.04
N LEU A 66 17.77 19.96 -30.66
CA LEU A 66 16.47 19.97 -30.01
C LEU A 66 16.43 19.04 -28.77
N VAL A 67 16.96 17.82 -28.90
CA VAL A 67 17.01 16.85 -27.81
C VAL A 67 17.88 17.36 -26.65
N LEU A 68 19.03 17.97 -26.94
CA LEU A 68 19.89 18.58 -25.93
C LEU A 68 19.19 19.74 -25.21
N VAL A 69 18.46 20.59 -25.93
CA VAL A 69 17.70 21.69 -25.34
C VAL A 69 16.59 21.16 -24.41
N VAL A 70 15.86 20.12 -24.82
CA VAL A 70 14.82 19.50 -24.00
C VAL A 70 15.41 18.84 -22.75
N LEU A 71 16.57 18.18 -22.86
CA LEU A 71 17.28 17.60 -21.72
C LEU A 71 17.73 18.67 -20.72
N LEU A 72 18.29 19.78 -21.22
CA LEU A 72 18.74 20.90 -20.37
C LEU A 72 17.57 21.62 -19.71
N LEU A 73 16.46 21.82 -20.42
CA LEU A 73 15.23 22.38 -19.86
C LEU A 73 14.63 21.44 -18.81
N GLY A 74 14.53 20.14 -19.09
CA GLY A 74 14.02 19.17 -18.13
C GLY A 74 14.89 19.07 -16.87
N ALA A 75 16.20 18.99 -17.03
CA ALA A 75 17.15 18.96 -15.91
C ALA A 75 17.15 20.30 -15.15
N GLY A 76 17.12 21.44 -15.85
CA GLY A 76 17.09 22.77 -15.25
C GLY A 76 15.80 23.03 -14.47
N THR A 77 14.65 22.68 -15.03
CA THR A 77 13.35 22.80 -14.35
C THR A 77 13.25 21.81 -13.18
N GLY A 78 13.71 20.57 -13.35
CA GLY A 78 13.72 19.57 -12.28
C GLY A 78 14.63 19.97 -11.12
N TYR A 79 15.84 20.42 -11.41
CA TYR A 79 16.81 20.86 -10.40
C TYR A 79 16.39 22.18 -9.74
N GLY A 80 15.94 23.16 -10.54
CA GLY A 80 15.41 24.42 -10.03
C GLY A 80 14.26 24.18 -9.06
N LEU A 81 13.27 23.36 -9.46
CA LEU A 81 12.16 23.00 -8.58
C LEU A 81 12.65 22.29 -7.31
N ALA A 82 13.57 21.33 -7.42
CA ALA A 82 14.10 20.59 -6.26
C ALA A 82 14.86 21.49 -5.26
N VAL A 83 15.55 22.53 -5.76
CA VAL A 83 16.29 23.48 -4.92
C VAL A 83 15.35 24.53 -4.30
N PHE A 84 14.39 25.07 -5.07
CA PHE A 84 13.40 26.02 -4.54
C PHE A 84 12.37 25.37 -3.60
N THR A 85 12.15 24.05 -3.71
CA THR A 85 11.28 23.28 -2.79
C THR A 85 12.05 22.56 -1.67
N GLY A 86 13.34 22.88 -1.48
CA GLY A 86 14.10 22.46 -0.29
C GLY A 86 14.13 20.95 -0.06
N GLY A 87 14.50 20.17 -1.09
CA GLY A 87 14.76 18.72 -0.93
C GLY A 87 13.54 17.86 -0.57
N SER A 88 12.32 18.40 -0.65
CA SER A 88 11.08 17.70 -0.26
C SER A 88 10.21 17.35 -1.47
N VAL A 89 10.82 16.78 -2.51
CA VAL A 89 10.12 16.07 -3.60
C VAL A 89 9.74 14.63 -3.19
N GLY A 90 9.62 14.39 -1.89
CA GLY A 90 8.87 13.29 -1.30
C GLY A 90 7.60 13.85 -0.64
N SER A 91 6.44 13.38 -1.10
CA SER A 91 5.15 13.43 -0.39
C SER A 91 4.40 14.77 -0.26
N SER A 92 4.78 15.88 -0.89
CA SER A 92 4.01 17.14 -0.78
C SER A 92 2.60 17.09 -1.41
N GLY A 93 2.30 16.11 -2.27
CA GLY A 93 0.95 15.85 -2.79
C GLY A 93 0.07 14.94 -1.93
N LEU A 94 0.64 14.28 -0.91
CA LEU A 94 -0.07 13.34 -0.02
C LEU A 94 -0.34 13.92 1.38
N ARG A 95 0.09 15.16 1.65
CA ARG A 95 0.03 15.77 3.00
C ARG A 95 -1.40 16.00 3.52
N ASN A 96 -2.41 15.92 2.66
CA ASN A 96 -3.80 16.24 2.98
C ASN A 96 -4.78 15.16 2.50
N GLU A 97 -4.36 13.90 2.37
CA GLU A 97 -5.33 12.81 2.14
C GLU A 97 -5.75 12.17 3.49
N PRO A 98 -7.04 12.21 3.86
CA PRO A 98 -7.51 11.52 5.06
C PRO A 98 -7.40 10.00 4.83
N GLY A 99 -6.49 9.32 5.54
CA GLY A 99 -6.45 7.85 5.59
C GLY A 99 -5.12 7.18 5.22
N LEU A 100 -4.07 7.92 4.85
CA LEU A 100 -2.75 7.32 4.64
C LEU A 100 -1.96 7.21 5.95
N GLN A 101 -1.62 5.98 6.33
CA GLN A 101 -0.64 5.67 7.38
C GLN A 101 0.71 6.27 7.00
N ARG A 102 1.10 7.32 7.72
CA ARG A 102 2.43 7.91 7.61
C ARG A 102 3.30 7.40 8.74
N GLU A 103 4.40 6.75 8.40
CA GLU A 103 5.52 6.56 9.34
C GLU A 103 6.19 7.93 9.51
N VAL A 104 6.04 8.53 10.69
CA VAL A 104 6.60 9.86 10.98
C VAL A 104 7.92 9.65 11.71
N SER A 105 9.04 10.05 11.09
CA SER A 105 10.32 10.10 11.80
C SER A 105 10.23 11.08 12.97
N LYS A 106 10.82 10.73 14.12
CA LYS A 106 10.74 11.52 15.38
C LYS A 106 11.09 13.00 15.22
N ASP A 107 11.96 13.33 14.26
CA ASP A 107 12.43 14.69 13.96
C ASP A 107 11.40 15.54 13.18
N GLU A 108 10.36 14.93 12.62
CA GLU A 108 9.30 15.62 11.87
C GLU A 108 7.99 15.75 12.65
N ILE A 109 7.92 15.22 13.88
CA ILE A 109 6.72 15.31 14.71
C ILE A 109 6.61 16.74 15.27
N THR A 110 5.90 17.60 14.54
CA THR A 110 5.53 18.96 14.96
C THR A 110 4.11 18.99 15.49
N VAL A 111 3.75 20.06 16.20
CA VAL A 111 2.36 20.37 16.56
C VAL A 111 1.48 20.36 15.31
N GLY A 112 0.31 19.74 15.39
CA GLY A 112 -0.63 19.55 14.28
C GLY A 112 -0.38 18.30 13.44
N THR A 113 0.65 17.50 13.74
CA THR A 113 0.87 16.21 13.07
C THR A 113 -0.28 15.27 13.37
N LYS A 114 -0.96 14.79 12.31
CA LYS A 114 -2.05 13.82 12.38
C LYS A 114 -1.59 12.49 11.79
N VAL A 115 -1.85 11.40 12.51
CA VAL A 115 -1.52 10.03 12.09
C VAL A 115 -2.69 9.09 12.35
N GLY A 116 -2.74 8.00 11.59
CA GLY A 116 -3.77 6.98 11.68
C GLY A 116 -4.92 7.16 10.69
N VAL A 117 -6.00 6.42 10.93
CA VAL A 117 -7.17 6.35 10.04
C VAL A 117 -8.35 7.04 10.69
N ALA A 118 -8.91 8.03 10.01
CA ALA A 118 -10.08 8.78 10.46
C ALA A 118 -11.38 8.01 10.17
N ASP A 119 -11.50 6.77 10.61
CA ASP A 119 -12.80 6.09 10.61
C ASP A 119 -13.62 6.56 11.81
N GLU A 120 -14.30 7.70 11.63
CA GLU A 120 -15.08 8.36 12.68
C GLU A 120 -16.34 7.58 13.09
N ARG A 121 -16.71 6.51 12.36
CA ARG A 121 -17.82 5.63 12.75
C ARG A 121 -17.42 4.66 13.85
N THR A 122 -16.20 4.12 13.74
CA THR A 122 -15.63 3.19 14.72
C THR A 122 -15.00 3.95 15.89
N PHE A 123 -14.21 4.99 15.57
CA PHE A 123 -13.48 5.79 16.56
C PHE A 123 -14.26 7.06 16.95
N LYS A 124 -15.38 6.87 17.65
CA LYS A 124 -16.30 7.94 18.05
C LYS A 124 -15.86 8.72 19.30
N ASP A 125 -15.03 8.11 20.14
CA ASP A 125 -14.60 8.71 21.40
C ASP A 125 -13.33 9.52 21.21
N THR A 126 -13.19 10.59 22.00
CA THR A 126 -12.00 11.44 21.96
C THR A 126 -11.47 11.75 23.34
N ALA A 127 -10.15 11.88 23.43
CA ALA A 127 -9.49 12.28 24.65
C ALA A 127 -8.23 13.11 24.34
N GLU A 128 -7.83 13.92 25.31
CA GLU A 128 -6.60 14.71 25.24
C GLU A 128 -5.83 14.55 26.54
N GLY A 129 -4.51 14.46 26.45
CA GLY A 129 -3.62 14.34 27.60
C GLY A 129 -2.16 14.17 27.18
N THR A 130 -1.28 14.04 28.16
CA THR A 130 0.12 13.68 27.91
C THR A 130 0.25 12.18 27.75
N LEU A 131 0.80 11.74 26.62
CA LEU A 131 0.97 10.32 26.34
C LEU A 131 2.16 9.77 27.10
N GLU A 132 1.95 8.74 27.90
CA GLU A 132 2.98 8.05 28.63
C GLU A 132 2.94 6.55 28.34
N LYS A 133 4.11 5.91 28.47
CA LYS A 133 4.25 4.48 28.25
C LYS A 133 3.83 3.72 29.51
N GLY A 134 3.06 2.64 29.35
CA GLY A 134 2.63 1.78 30.43
C GLY A 134 1.12 1.58 30.46
N GLY A 135 0.72 0.36 30.81
CA GLY A 135 -0.67 -0.05 31.08
C GLY A 135 -0.96 -0.18 32.58
N VAL A 136 -2.14 -0.72 32.91
CA VAL A 136 -2.53 -1.07 34.28
C VAL A 136 -2.87 -2.56 34.35
N ASP A 137 -2.22 -3.29 35.25
CA ASP A 137 -2.50 -4.71 35.53
C ASP A 137 -2.59 -5.61 34.27
N GLY A 138 -1.77 -5.30 33.24
CA GLY A 138 -1.76 -6.04 31.97
C GLY A 138 -2.77 -5.56 30.93
N GLU A 139 -3.55 -4.52 31.22
CA GLU A 139 -4.45 -3.86 30.27
C GLU A 139 -3.84 -2.56 29.73
N GLY A 140 -3.95 -2.36 28.41
CA GLY A 140 -3.35 -1.23 27.74
C GLY A 140 -1.83 -1.33 27.61
N SER A 141 -1.28 -0.57 26.67
CA SER A 141 0.16 -0.45 26.41
C SER A 141 0.70 0.92 26.81
N HIS A 142 -0.17 1.94 26.76
CA HIS A 142 0.11 3.34 27.01
C HIS A 142 -1.04 3.93 27.81
N HIS A 143 -0.85 5.13 28.34
CA HIS A 143 -1.91 5.88 28.97
C HIS A 143 -1.80 7.39 28.73
N LEU A 144 -2.93 8.08 28.84
CA LEU A 144 -2.99 9.54 28.86
C LEU A 144 -3.10 10.06 30.27
N VAL A 145 -2.08 10.82 30.67
CA VAL A 145 -2.10 11.60 31.91
C VAL A 145 -2.94 12.85 31.69
N ARG A 146 -3.96 13.01 32.52
CA ARG A 146 -4.89 14.14 32.52
C ARG A 146 -4.83 14.86 33.86
N PRO A 147 -5.20 16.17 33.93
CA PRO A 147 -5.14 16.94 35.17
C PRO A 147 -6.01 16.39 36.32
N GLY A 148 -6.95 15.47 36.04
CA GLY A 148 -7.76 14.77 37.05
C GLY A 148 -7.08 13.61 37.79
N GLY A 149 -5.78 13.37 37.55
CA GLY A 149 -5.01 12.30 38.20
C GLY A 149 -5.43 10.89 37.78
N ASP A 150 -5.07 9.89 38.60
CA ASP A 150 -5.22 8.45 38.29
C ASP A 150 -6.67 8.06 37.94
N SER A 151 -7.65 8.67 38.61
CA SER A 151 -9.09 8.45 38.38
C SER A 151 -9.56 8.84 36.98
N GLN A 152 -8.81 9.71 36.30
CA GLN A 152 -9.09 10.18 34.96
C GLN A 152 -8.02 9.73 33.96
N THR A 153 -7.13 8.80 34.34
CA THR A 153 -6.15 8.25 33.41
C THR A 153 -6.83 7.30 32.43
N ILE A 154 -6.54 7.47 31.15
CA ILE A 154 -7.08 6.62 30.09
C ILE A 154 -5.99 5.68 29.64
N TYR A 155 -6.21 4.38 29.81
CA TYR A 155 -5.32 3.37 29.28
C TYR A 155 -5.70 3.05 27.85
N MET A 156 -4.71 2.77 27.02
CA MET A 156 -4.95 2.58 25.61
C MET A 156 -4.07 1.53 24.96
N THR A 157 -4.66 0.91 23.95
CA THR A 157 -3.98 0.06 22.98
C THR A 157 -4.04 0.77 21.64
N SER A 158 -3.04 0.54 20.80
CA SER A 158 -3.05 1.05 19.45
C SER A 158 -3.15 -0.09 18.46
N SER A 159 -4.21 -0.05 17.65
CA SER A 159 -4.39 -0.99 16.54
C SER A 159 -3.64 -0.57 15.27
N VAL A 160 -3.32 0.72 15.11
CA VAL A 160 -2.92 1.27 13.80
C VAL A 160 -1.66 2.14 13.86
N ILE A 161 -1.37 2.77 15.00
CA ILE A 161 -0.33 3.79 15.15
C ILE A 161 0.77 3.30 16.08
N ASP A 162 2.03 3.61 15.80
CA ASP A 162 3.09 3.43 16.79
C ASP A 162 3.07 4.57 17.83
N LEU A 163 2.50 4.30 19.01
CA LEU A 163 2.37 5.27 20.09
C LEU A 163 3.72 5.63 20.75
N ASP A 164 4.73 4.76 20.65
CA ASP A 164 6.05 4.98 21.26
C ASP A 164 6.74 6.22 20.66
N GLN A 165 6.36 6.61 19.44
CA GLN A 165 6.89 7.80 18.76
C GLN A 165 6.38 9.11 19.37
N PHE A 166 5.27 9.06 20.10
CA PHE A 166 4.57 10.23 20.63
C PHE A 166 4.62 10.32 22.17
N VAL A 167 5.31 9.40 22.84
CA VAL A 167 5.48 9.43 24.30
C VAL A 167 6.14 10.74 24.74
N GLY A 168 5.60 11.34 25.79
CA GLY A 168 6.01 12.63 26.35
C GLY A 168 5.35 13.85 25.69
N ARG A 169 4.57 13.66 24.63
CA ARG A 169 3.84 14.74 23.94
C ARG A 169 2.41 14.85 24.44
N THR A 170 1.83 16.04 24.34
CA THR A 170 0.39 16.21 24.54
C THR A 170 -0.30 15.90 23.23
N VAL A 171 -1.20 14.93 23.27
CA VAL A 171 -1.87 14.43 22.08
C VAL A 171 -3.38 14.40 22.29
N LYS A 172 -4.10 14.60 21.20
CA LYS A 172 -5.52 14.33 21.10
C LYS A 172 -5.68 13.03 20.33
N VAL A 173 -6.42 12.09 20.91
CA VAL A 173 -6.65 10.76 20.34
C VAL A 173 -8.13 10.58 20.01
N TRP A 174 -8.39 9.80 18.98
CA TRP A 174 -9.72 9.29 18.65
C TRP A 174 -9.68 7.78 18.69
N GLY A 175 -10.66 7.20 19.36
CA GLY A 175 -10.69 5.78 19.62
C GLY A 175 -12.08 5.24 19.90
N GLU A 176 -12.13 3.96 20.22
CA GLU A 176 -13.31 3.29 20.74
C GLU A 176 -13.06 2.88 22.20
N THR A 177 -13.91 3.34 23.11
CA THR A 177 -13.84 2.96 24.51
C THR A 177 -14.39 1.54 24.72
N PHE A 178 -13.61 0.73 25.43
CA PHE A 178 -14.00 -0.62 25.81
C PHE A 178 -14.19 -0.74 27.33
N SER A 179 -15.00 -1.72 27.71
CA SER A 179 -15.07 -2.14 29.12
C SER A 179 -13.79 -2.87 29.49
N ALA A 180 -13.12 -2.40 30.53
CA ALA A 180 -11.91 -3.02 31.08
C ALA A 180 -12.23 -3.75 32.39
N GLN A 181 -11.39 -4.71 32.75
CA GLN A 181 -11.49 -5.43 34.02
C GLN A 181 -10.77 -4.67 35.14
N LYS A 182 -9.73 -3.91 34.80
CA LYS A 182 -8.84 -3.21 35.74
C LYS A 182 -8.77 -1.72 35.47
N ALA A 183 -8.60 -1.33 34.21
CA ALA A 183 -8.63 0.07 33.83
C ALA A 183 -10.02 0.69 34.03
N GLY A 184 -10.09 1.86 34.66
CA GLY A 184 -11.35 2.63 34.74
C GLY A 184 -11.81 3.13 33.37
N TRP A 185 -10.86 3.33 32.44
CA TRP A 185 -11.10 3.70 31.06
C TRP A 185 -10.05 3.04 30.17
N LEU A 186 -10.47 2.11 29.33
CA LEU A 186 -9.64 1.49 28.29
C LEU A 186 -10.14 1.90 26.91
N MET A 187 -9.24 2.24 26.00
CA MET A 187 -9.60 2.69 24.66
C MET A 187 -8.65 2.12 23.60
N ASP A 188 -9.18 1.74 22.44
CA ASP A 188 -8.36 1.45 21.27
C ASP A 188 -8.28 2.67 20.34
N VAL A 189 -7.05 3.06 19.98
CA VAL A 189 -6.77 4.30 19.27
C VAL A 189 -6.54 4.04 17.78
N GLY A 190 -7.35 4.71 16.95
CA GLY A 190 -7.24 4.66 15.49
C GLY A 190 -6.63 5.91 14.86
N LYS A 191 -6.71 7.06 15.54
CA LYS A 191 -6.20 8.36 15.07
C LYS A 191 -5.59 9.16 16.22
N LEU A 192 -4.50 9.86 15.94
CA LEU A 192 -3.79 10.70 16.90
C LEU A 192 -3.39 12.04 16.25
N GLU A 193 -3.52 13.13 17.00
CA GLU A 193 -3.06 14.47 16.65
C GLU A 193 -2.16 15.01 17.76
N VAL A 194 -1.00 15.54 17.39
CA VAL A 194 -0.09 16.19 18.34
C VAL A 194 -0.54 17.61 18.62
N VAL A 195 -0.86 17.89 19.89
CA VAL A 195 -1.33 19.21 20.36
C VAL A 195 -0.17 20.04 20.91
N LYS A 196 0.80 19.40 21.58
CA LYS A 196 1.95 20.07 22.17
C LYS A 196 3.19 19.18 22.20
#